data_AF-A0A2H0YGZ7-F1
#
_entry.id   AF-A0A2H0YGZ7-F1
#
_cell.length_a   1.000
_cell.length_b   1.000
_cell.length_c   1.000
_cell.angle_alpha   90.00
_cell.angle_beta   90.00
_cell.angle_gamma   90.00
#
_symmetry.space_group_name_H-M   'P 1'
#
loop_
_entity.id
_entity.type
_entity.pdbx_description
1 polymer ?
#
loop_
_entity_poly.entity_id
_entity_poly.type
_entity_poly.pdbx_seq_one_letter_code
_entity_poly.pdbx_strand_id
1 'polypeptide(L)' 'MKLFISALGLAMVFEGILYFAFPNQIRELAKRLPSIPSGVIRTFGITVMAAGLIVIYLGRRYF' A
#
# COMPACT_ATOMS: atom_id res chain seq x y z
N MET A 1 18.41 -7.19 7.09
CA MET A 1 17.40 -6.85 8.10
C MET A 1 17.15 -5.34 8.23
N LYS A 2 18.19 -4.48 8.24
CA LYS A 2 18.02 -3.01 8.31
C LYS A 2 17.08 -2.42 7.24
N LEU A 3 17.29 -2.77 5.95
CA LEU A 3 16.44 -2.29 4.84
C LEU A 3 14.96 -2.68 4.97
N PHE A 4 14.66 -3.91 5.42
CA PHE A 4 13.28 -4.36 5.58
C PHE A 4 12.57 -3.57 6.69
N ILE A 5 13.24 -3.37 7.82
CA ILE A 5 12.70 -2.59 8.94
C ILE A 5 12.51 -1.13 8.55
N SER A 6 13.46 -0.53 7.82
CA SER A 6 13.32 0.86 7.32
C SER A 6 12.20 1.01 6.30
N ALA A 7 12.07 0.07 5.35
CA ALA A 7 11.00 0.10 4.36
C ALA A 7 9.62 -0.10 4.99
N LEU A 8 9.51 -1.01 5.96
CA LEU A 8 8.29 -1.21 6.74
C LEU A 8 7.94 0.05 7.54
N GLY A 9 8.91 0.67 8.21
CA GLY A 9 8.71 1.93 8.93
C GLY A 9 8.26 3.06 8.01
N LEU A 10 8.84 3.16 6.81
CA LEU A 10 8.43 4.15 5.82
C LEU A 10 6.99 3.92 5.34
N ALA A 11 6.61 2.66 5.08
CA ALA A 11 5.23 2.31 4.71
C ALA A 11 4.23 2.72 5.81
N MET A 12 4.56 2.46 7.08
CA MET A 12 3.73 2.88 8.22
C MET A 12 3.57 4.40 8.32
N VAL A 13 4.64 5.16 8.05
CA VAL A 13 4.58 6.63 8.03
C VAL A 13 3.66 7.12 6.90
N PHE A 14 3.80 6.55 5.69
CA PHE A 14 2.93 6.90 4.56
C PHE A 14 1.47 6.59 4.85
N GLU A 15 1.15 5.40 5.37
CA GLU A 15 -0.21 5.08 5.77
C GLU A 15 -0.72 6.04 6.86
N GLY A 16 0.09 6.31 7.89
CA GLY A 16 -0.26 7.26 8.96
C GLY A 16 -0.58 8.66 8.45
N ILE A 17 0.19 9.18 7.49
CA ILE A 17 -0.07 10.47 6.84
C ILE A 17 -1.41 10.45 6.12
N LEU A 18 -1.71 9.38 5.38
CA LEU A 18 -3.00 9.26 4.67
C LEU A 18 -4.18 9.27 5.64
N TYR A 19 -4.08 8.54 6.76
CA TYR A 19 -5.11 8.55 7.81
C TYR A 19 -5.25 9.92 8.49
N PHE A 20 -4.14 10.62 8.72
CA PHE A 20 -4.13 11.92 9.40
C PHE A 20 -4.62 13.06 8.51
N ALA A 21 -4.13 13.14 7.27
CA ALA A 21 -4.46 14.20 6.33
C ALA A 21 -5.85 14.04 5.69
N PHE A 22 -6.29 12.79 5.46
CA PHE A 22 -7.51 12.49 4.71
C PHE A 22 -8.45 11.49 5.42
N PRO A 23 -8.84 11.74 6.69
CA PRO A 23 -9.62 10.78 7.48
C PRO A 23 -11.02 10.52 6.90
N ASN A 24 -11.64 11.54 6.30
CA ASN A 24 -12.99 11.42 5.74
C ASN A 24 -13.00 10.56 4.47
N GLN A 25 -12.00 10.72 3.60
CA GLN A 25 -11.86 9.97 2.34
C GLN A 25 -11.59 8.49 2.63
N ILE A 26 -10.74 8.19 3.62
CA ILE A 26 -10.49 6.82 4.06
C ILE A 26 -11.78 6.17 4.59
N ARG A 27 -12.54 6.90 5.40
CA ARG A 27 -13.82 6.39 5.96
C ARG A 27 -14.86 6.14 4.87
N GLU A 28 -14.96 7.03 3.89
CA GLU A 28 -15.81 6.88 2.71
C GLU A 28 -15.41 5.65 1.89
N LEU A 29 -14.11 5.47 1.63
CA LEU A 29 -13.57 4.30 0.94
C LEU A 29 -13.87 3.00 1.69
N ALA A 30 -13.71 3.01 3.02
CA ALA A 30 -13.99 1.85 3.87
C ALA A 30 -15.46 1.42 3.82
N LYS A 31 -16.40 2.36 3.68
CA LYS A 31 -17.83 2.05 3.49
C LYS A 31 -18.14 1.44 2.13
N ARG A 32 -17.33 1.74 1.11
CA ARG A 32 -17.49 1.22 -0.25
C ARG A 32 -16.79 -0.13 -0.45
N LEU A 33 -15.75 -0.44 0.31
CA LEU A 33 -15.03 -1.72 0.26
C LEU A 33 -15.94 -2.97 0.30
N PRO A 34 -16.97 -3.07 1.17
CA PRO A 34 -17.86 -4.24 1.22
C PRO A 34 -18.69 -4.45 -0.05
N SER A 35 -18.93 -3.38 -0.84
CA SER A 35 -19.68 -3.46 -2.09
C SER A 35 -18.85 -3.96 -3.27
N ILE A 36 -17.52 -4.03 -3.12
CA ILE A 36 -16.61 -4.49 -4.16
C ILE A 36 -16.45 -6.02 -4.02
N PRO A 37 -16.65 -6.80 -5.09
CA PRO A 37 -16.43 -8.24 -5.06
C PRO A 37 -15.01 -8.58 -4.60
N SER A 38 -14.89 -9.57 -3.71
CA SER A 38 -13.61 -10.00 -3.14
C SER A 38 -12.56 -10.39 -4.18
N GLY A 39 -12.99 -10.92 -5.34
CA GLY A 39 -12.12 -11.22 -6.47
C GLY A 39 -11.43 -9.99 -7.06
N VAL A 40 -12.12 -8.85 -7.13
CA VAL A 40 -11.56 -7.58 -7.63
C VAL A 40 -10.54 -7.02 -6.64
N ILE A 41 -10.86 -7.04 -5.34
CA ILE A 41 -9.93 -6.59 -4.29
C ILE A 41 -8.65 -7.44 -4.30
N ARG A 42 -8.79 -8.76 -4.46
CA ARG A 42 -7.65 -9.70 -4.46
C ARG A 42 -6.77 -9.55 -5.69
N THR A 43 -7.37 -9.37 -6.88
CA THR A 43 -6.61 -9.12 -8.12
C THR A 43 -5.92 -7.76 -8.08
N PHE A 44 -6.60 -6.72 -7.59
CA PHE A 44 -5.96 -5.43 -7.36
C PHE A 44 -4.78 -5.54 -6.39
N GLY A 45 -4.96 -6.24 -5.26
CA GLY A 45 -3.90 -6.48 -4.28
C GLY A 45 -2.68 -7.17 -4.88
N ILE A 46 -2.86 -8.23 -5.68
CA ILE A 46 -1.72 -8.93 -6.29
C ILE A 46 -1.00 -8.07 -7.33
N THR A 47 -1.72 -7.26 -8.10
CA THR A 47 -1.14 -6.30 -9.05
C THR A 47 -0.29 -5.25 -8.33
N VAL A 48 -0.81 -4.68 -7.23
CA VAL A 48 -0.07 -3.69 -6.42
C VAL A 48 1.16 -4.32 -5.76
N MET A 49 1.04 -5.54 -5.22
CA MET A 49 2.20 -6.26 -4.66
C MET A 49 3.28 -6.53 -5.71
N ALA A 50 2.90 -6.98 -6.91
CA ALA A 50 3.84 -7.21 -8.01
C ALA A 50 4.54 -5.92 -8.45
N ALA A 51 3.79 -4.81 -8.58
CA ALA A 51 4.36 -3.50 -8.90
C ALA A 51 5.33 -3.03 -7.80
N GLY A 52 4.97 -3.19 -6.52
CA GLY A 52 5.83 -2.87 -5.39
C GLY A 52 7.14 -3.66 -5.40
N LEU A 53 7.08 -4.96 -5.72
CA LEU A 53 8.29 -5.79 -5.89
C LEU A 53 9.17 -5.31 -7.04
N ILE A 54 8.59 -4.90 -8.16
CA ILE A 54 9.34 -4.32 -9.29
C ILE A 54 10.05 -3.03 -8.85
N VAL A 55 9.35 -2.13 -8.15
CA VAL A 55 9.94 -0.87 -7.64
C VAL A 55 11.08 -1.15 -6.66
N ILE A 56 10.89 -2.09 -5.72
CA ILE A 56 11.96 -2.49 -4.79
C ILE A 56 13.15 -3.08 -5.55
N TYR A 57 12.90 -3.91 -6.56
CA TYR A 57 13.96 -4.51 -7.38
C TYR A 57 14.75 -3.44 -8.15
N LEU A 58 14.06 -2.50 -8.79
CA LEU A 58 14.69 -1.38 -9.51
C LEU A 58 15.46 -0.48 -8.55
N GLY A 59 14.84 -0.09 -7.43
CA GLY A 59 15.50 0.71 -6.40
C GLY A 59 16.73 0.02 -5.81
N ARG A 60 16.76 -1.31 -5.72
CA ARG A 60 17.95 -2.05 -5.26
C ARG A 60 19.02 -2.24 -6.35
N ARG A 61 18.63 -2.24 -7.62
CA ARG A 61 19.54 -2.52 -8.75
C ARG A 61 20.19 -1.24 -9.29
N TYR A 62 19.49 -0.11 -9.23
CA TYR A 62 19.94 1.16 -9.80
C TYR A 62 20.46 2.17 -8.75
N PHE A 63 20.16 1.97 -7.45
CA PHE A 63 20.70 2.75 -6.32
C PHE A 63 21.44 1.82 -5.36
#